data_AF-A0A6P0XZZ4-F1
#
_entry.id   AF-A0A6P0XZZ4-F1
#
_cell.length_a   1.000
_cell.length_b   1.000
_cell.length_c   1.000
_cell.angle_alpha   90.00
_cell.angle_beta   90.00
_cell.angle_gamma   90.00
#
_symmetry.space_group_name_H-M   'P 1'
#
loop_
_entity.id
_entity.type
_entity.pdbx_description
1 polymer ?
#
loop_
_entity_poly.entity_id
_entity_poly.type
_entity_poly.pdbx_seq_one_letter_code
_entity_poly.pdbx_strand_id
1 'polypeptide(L)' 'MIYLLRDRATKEQINEMLATLNSYIKLAVDIEKGILAGGGELHADCEAVLLENGSKQVDIWGADW' A
#
# COMPACT_ATOMS: atom_id res chain seq x y z
N MET A 1 -7.29 7.51 -1.48
CA MET A 1 -6.65 7.76 -0.17
C MET A 1 -5.69 6.61 0.09
N ILE A 2 -4.45 6.87 0.50
CA ILE A 2 -3.47 5.80 0.70
C ILE A 2 -3.51 5.35 2.16
N TYR A 3 -3.74 4.06 2.38
CA TYR A 3 -3.74 3.44 3.69
C TYR A 3 -2.39 2.83 4.01
N LEU A 4 -1.86 3.10 5.19
CA LEU A 4 -0.74 2.36 5.77
C LEU A 4 -1.30 1.31 6.74
N LEU A 5 -1.14 0.03 6.40
CA LEU A 5 -1.72 -1.08 7.14
C LEU A 5 -0.62 -1.93 7.80
N ARG A 6 -0.78 -2.15 9.11
CA ARG A 6 0.08 -3.03 9.93
C ARG A 6 -0.59 -4.35 10.30
N ASP A 7 -1.91 -4.40 10.13
CA ASP A 7 -2.78 -5.52 10.43
C ASP A 7 -3.67 -5.80 9.21
N ARG A 8 -4.50 -6.85 9.29
CA ARG A 8 -5.45 -7.18 8.23
C ARG A 8 -6.36 -5.99 7.92
N ALA A 9 -6.49 -5.68 6.63
CA ALA A 9 -7.40 -4.66 6.14
C ALA A 9 -8.86 -5.00 6.49
N THR A 10 -9.65 -3.98 6.84
CA THR A 10 -11.11 -4.11 6.92
C THR A 10 -11.74 -4.07 5.53
N LYS A 11 -13.01 -4.48 5.41
CA LYS A 11 -13.74 -4.39 4.14
C LYS A 11 -13.89 -2.95 3.67
N GLU A 12 -14.09 -2.04 4.60
CA GLU A 12 -14.23 -0.60 4.34
C GLU A 12 -12.93 -0.05 3.74
N GLN A 13 -11.78 -0.36 4.35
CA GLN A 13 -10.47 0.04 3.84
C GLN A 13 -10.20 -0.52 2.44
N ILE A 14 -10.56 -1.79 2.18
CA ILE A 14 -10.42 -2.40 0.85
C ILE A 14 -11.30 -1.67 -0.17
N ASN A 15 -12.56 -1.39 0.16
CA ASN A 15 -13.48 -0.68 -0.74
C ASN A 15 -12.99 0.75 -1.03
N GLU A 16 -12.43 1.43 -0.04
CA GLU A 16 -11.89 2.78 -0.21
C GLU A 16 -10.60 2.79 -1.03
N MET A 17 -9.73 1.78 -0.88
CA MET A 17 -8.56 1.60 -1.76
C MET A 17 -8.98 1.28 -3.19
N LEU A 18 -10.04 0.48 -3.38
CA LEU A 18 -10.60 0.16 -4.70
C LEU A 18 -11.20 1.38 -5.38
N ALA A 19 -11.61 2.43 -4.67
CA ALA A 19 -12.22 3.61 -5.28
C ALA A 19 -11.27 4.34 -6.26
N THR A 20 -9.96 4.11 -6.18
CA THR A 20 -8.96 4.72 -7.08
C THR A 20 -8.93 4.09 -8.47
N LEU A 21 -9.03 2.75 -8.57
CA LEU A 21 -8.86 2.00 -9.84
C LEU A 21 -9.98 0.99 -10.14
N ASN A 22 -11.00 0.94 -9.28
CA ASN A 22 -12.25 0.15 -9.34
C ASN A 22 -12.12 -1.37 -9.38
N SER A 23 -11.03 -1.92 -9.90
CA SER A 23 -10.91 -3.35 -10.26
C SER A 23 -9.78 -4.07 -9.53
N TYR A 24 -8.71 -3.36 -9.20
CA TYR A 24 -7.58 -3.83 -8.41
C TYR A 24 -7.00 -2.66 -7.62
N ILE A 25 -6.16 -2.96 -6.64
CA ILE A 25 -5.50 -1.98 -5.79
C ILE A 25 -4.00 -2.03 -6.07
N LYS A 26 -3.41 -0.86 -6.32
CA LYS A 26 -1.95 -0.70 -6.33
C LYS A 26 -1.43 -0.66 -4.90
N LEU A 27 -0.48 -1.55 -4.58
CA LEU A 27 0.15 -1.67 -3.28
C LEU A 27 1.68 -1.50 -3.37
N ALA A 28 2.27 -1.15 -2.24
CA ALA A 28 3.69 -1.35 -1.94
C ALA A 28 3.81 -2.03 -0.57
N VAL A 29 4.73 -2.98 -0.42
CA VAL A 29 4.91 -3.77 0.80
C VAL A 29 6.35 -3.64 1.27
N ASP A 30 6.56 -3.35 2.56
CA ASP A 30 7.85 -3.51 3.22
C ASP A 30 7.94 -4.95 3.74
N ILE A 31 8.79 -5.76 3.12
CA ILE A 31 8.91 -7.20 3.41
C ILE A 31 9.63 -7.49 4.72
N GLU A 32 10.48 -6.57 5.20
CA GLU A 32 11.21 -6.73 6.46
C GLU A 32 10.32 -6.38 7.66
N LYS A 33 9.47 -5.37 7.51
CA LYS A 33 8.55 -4.92 8.58
C LYS A 33 7.18 -5.61 8.54
N GLY A 34 6.82 -6.25 7.43
CA GLY A 34 5.52 -6.90 7.25
C GLY A 34 4.35 -5.91 7.23
N ILE A 35 4.56 -4.71 6.67
CA ILE A 35 3.55 -3.64 6.56
C ILE A 35 3.35 -3.29 5.08
N LEU A 36 2.20 -2.73 4.74
CA LEU A 36 1.91 -2.32 3.37
C LEU A 36 1.24 -0.95 3.28
N ALA A 37 1.43 -0.29 2.16
CA ALA A 37 0.68 0.88 1.75
C ALA A 37 -0.16 0.57 0.51
N GLY A 38 -1.40 1.07 0.44
CA GLY A 38 -2.31 0.75 -0.66
C GLY A 38 -3.36 1.82 -0.96
N GLY A 39 -3.85 1.84 -2.20
CA GLY A 39 -4.90 2.77 -2.66
C GLY A 39 -4.41 3.98 -3.45
N GLY A 40 -3.12 3.99 -3.83
CA GLY A 40 -2.54 4.96 -4.77
C GLY A 40 -2.91 4.66 -6.23
N GLU A 41 -2.61 5.59 -7.13
CA GLU A 41 -2.79 5.38 -8.58
C GLU A 41 -1.62 4.55 -9.15
N LEU A 42 -0.44 4.67 -8.54
CA LEU A 42 0.79 3.97 -8.89
C LEU A 42 1.40 3.30 -7.65
N HIS A 43 2.23 2.27 -7.86
CA HIS A 43 3.01 1.67 -6.76
C HIS A 43 3.93 2.69 -6.08
N ALA A 44 4.44 3.67 -6.85
CA ALA A 44 5.30 4.73 -6.34
C ALA A 44 4.62 5.61 -5.29
N ASP A 45 3.30 5.83 -5.40
CA ASP A 45 2.54 6.60 -4.41
C ASP A 45 2.52 5.87 -3.06
N CYS A 46 2.31 4.55 -3.10
CA CYS A 46 2.32 3.70 -1.91
C CYS A 46 3.74 3.54 -1.33
N GLU A 47 4.75 3.43 -2.20
CA GLU A 47 6.15 3.39 -1.80
C GLU A 47 6.57 4.66 -1.03
N ALA A 48 6.15 5.84 -1.49
CA ALA A 48 6.44 7.10 -0.83
C ALA A 48 5.95 7.10 0.63
N VAL A 49 4.74 6.58 0.89
CA VAL A 49 4.18 6.46 2.25
C VAL A 49 5.02 5.51 3.12
N LEU A 50 5.53 4.40 2.57
CA LEU A 50 6.41 3.49 3.30
C LEU A 50 7.76 4.14 3.63
N LEU A 51 8.36 4.85 2.67
CA LEU A 51 9.61 5.59 2.87
C LEU A 51 9.46 6.68 3.93
N GLU A 52 8.37 7.44 3.92
CA GLU A 52 8.04 8.45 4.94
C GLU A 52 7.86 7.82 6.33
N ASN A 53 7.33 6.59 6.40
CA ASN A 53 7.25 5.79 7.62
C ASN A 53 8.56 5.05 7.97
N GLY A 54 9.66 5.40 7.30
CA GLY A 54 11.02 4.96 7.61
C GLY A 54 11.38 3.57 7.08
N SER A 55 10.66 3.05 6.10
CA SER A 55 11.07 1.85 5.35
C SER A 55 12.29 2.14 4.47
N LYS A 56 13.05 1.11 4.13
CA LYS A 56 14.19 1.25 3.21
C LYS A 56 13.75 0.86 1.81
N GLN A 57 14.19 1.59 0.80
CA GLN A 57 13.88 1.32 -0.60
C GLN A 57 14.10 -0.16 -0.99
N VAL A 58 15.20 -0.75 -0.53
CA VAL A 58 15.59 -2.13 -0.87
C VAL A 58 14.63 -3.19 -0.32
N ASP A 59 13.86 -2.84 0.71
CA ASP A 59 12.90 -3.72 1.36
C ASP A 59 11.46 -3.51 0.82
N ILE A 60 11.25 -2.57 -0.11
CA ILE A 60 9.93 -2.24 -0.65
C ILE A 60 9.68 -2.94 -2.00
N TRP A 61 8.53 -3.60 -2.10
CA TRP A 61 8.09 -4.32 -3.31
C TRP A 61 6.69 -3.87 -3.74
N GLY A 62 6.51 -3.59 -5.03
CA GLY A 62 5.20 -3.30 -5.61
C GLY A 62 4.37 -4.56 -5.82
N ALA A 63 3.06 -4.48 -5.55
CA ALA A 63 2.12 -5.57 -5.75
C ALA A 63 0.74 -5.08 -6.18
N ASP A 64 0.00 -5.92 -6.92
CA ASP A 64 -1.40 -5.71 -7.29
C ASP A 64 -2.30 -6.68 -6.51
N TRP A 65 -3.44 -6.18 -6.01
CA TRP A 65 -4.42 -6.95 -5.25
C TRP A 65 -5.84 -6.79 -5.80
#